data_AF-A0A402WH63-F1
#
_entry.id   AF-A0A402WH63-F1
#
_cell.length_a   1.000
_cell.length_b   1.000
_cell.length_c   1.000
_cell.angle_alpha   90.00
_cell.angle_beta   90.00
_cell.angle_gamma   90.00
#
_symmetry.space_group_name_H-M   'P 1'
#
loop_
_entity.id
_entity.type
_entity.pdbx_description
1 polymer ?
#
loop_
_entity_poly.entity_id
_entity_poly.type
_entity_poly.pdbx_seq_one_letter_code
_entity_poly.pdbx_strand_id
1 'polypeptide(L)'
;MNMKLTRWVVFELVPGGDILRIHEDLIDWNRSVLDDIYTPHEERYVFLINGAQYRACNIAIEGSIEPAPETTPRTELSPREEYEKYGQRGGV
;
A
#
# COMPACT_ATOMS: atom_id res chain seq x y z
N MET A 1 -9.80 -8.71 15.60
CA MET A 1 -8.53 -8.15 15.10
C MET A 1 -8.53 -8.33 13.60
N ASN A 2 -8.68 -7.26 12.84
CA ASN A 2 -8.73 -7.33 11.37
C ASN A 2 -7.27 -7.39 10.87
N MET A 3 -6.92 -8.36 10.03
CA MET A 3 -5.56 -8.53 9.50
C MET A 3 -5.60 -8.21 8.01
N LYS A 4 -4.65 -7.41 7.51
CA LYS A 4 -4.53 -7.13 6.09
C LYS A 4 -3.33 -7.92 5.55
N LEU A 5 -3.55 -8.71 4.50
CA LEU A 5 -2.45 -9.26 3.72
C LEU A 5 -1.96 -8.17 2.77
N THR A 6 -0.69 -7.82 2.91
CA THR A 6 0.02 -6.81 2.12
C THR A 6 1.05 -7.53 1.26
N ARG A 7 1.05 -7.37 -0.06
CA ARG A 7 2.09 -7.97 -0.93
C ARG A 7 3.02 -6.92 -1.51
N TRP A 8 4.27 -7.33 -1.66
CA TRP A 8 5.38 -6.51 -2.12
C TRP A 8 6.12 -7.22 -3.25
N VAL A 9 6.57 -6.45 -4.22
CA VAL A 9 7.53 -6.90 -5.24
C VAL A 9 8.90 -6.36 -4.85
N VAL A 10 9.85 -7.27 -4.64
CA VAL A 10 11.23 -6.97 -4.26
C VAL A 10 12.14 -7.32 -5.43
N PHE A 11 13.09 -6.45 -5.75
CA PHE A 11 14.01 -6.67 -6.86
C PHE A 11 15.29 -5.85 -6.74
N GLU A 12 16.35 -6.28 -7.42
CA GLU A 12 17.62 -5.55 -7.55
C GLU A 12 17.64 -4.71 -8.82
N LEU A 13 18.09 -3.45 -8.73
CA LEU A 13 18.27 -2.59 -9.91
C LEU A 13 19.51 -2.99 -10.71
N VAL A 14 19.40 -2.93 -12.04
CA VAL A 14 20.54 -3.13 -12.94
C VAL A 14 20.94 -1.78 -13.58
N PRO A 15 22.23 -1.39 -13.56
CA PRO A 15 23.40 -2.07 -12.96
C PRO A 15 23.65 -1.72 -11.48
N GLY A 16 22.72 -1.01 -10.83
CA GLY A 16 22.95 -0.36 -9.53
C GLY A 16 23.01 -1.27 -8.30
N GLY A 17 22.57 -2.53 -8.37
CA GLY A 17 22.57 -3.49 -7.27
C GLY A 17 21.66 -3.11 -6.08
N ASP A 18 21.10 -1.90 -6.07
CA ASP A 18 20.18 -1.43 -5.05
C ASP A 18 18.91 -2.29 -5.04
N ILE A 19 18.52 -2.75 -3.85
CA ILE A 19 17.30 -3.52 -3.65
C ILE A 19 16.15 -2.54 -3.42
N LEU A 20 15.13 -2.62 -4.28
CA LEU A 20 13.87 -1.92 -4.12
C LEU A 20 12.76 -2.86 -3.67
N ARG A 21 11.88 -2.34 -2.82
CA ARG A 21 10.68 -3.00 -2.32
C ARG A 21 9.49 -2.11 -2.59
N ILE A 22 8.63 -2.54 -3.50
CA ILE A 22 7.49 -1.76 -4.00
C ILE A 22 6.20 -2.51 -3.69
N HIS A 23 5.18 -1.79 -3.23
CA HIS A 23 3.86 -2.37 -2.97
C HIS A 23 3.22 -2.86 -4.27
N GLU A 24 2.56 -4.03 -4.28
CA GLU A 24 2.02 -4.62 -5.52
C GLU A 24 1.03 -3.68 -6.24
N ASP A 25 0.25 -2.90 -5.47
CA ASP A 25 -0.73 -1.93 -5.99
C ASP A 25 -0.10 -0.79 -6.82
N LEU A 26 1.21 -0.57 -6.70
CA LEU A 26 1.92 0.45 -7.45
C LEU A 26 2.51 -0.08 -8.77
N ILE A 27 2.45 -1.40 -8.98
CA ILE A 27 2.96 -2.08 -10.17
C ILE A 27 1.89 -2.07 -11.26
N ASP A 28 2.28 -1.66 -12.47
CA ASP A 28 1.46 -1.87 -13.65
C ASP A 28 1.65 -3.31 -14.15
N TRP A 29 0.78 -4.21 -13.68
CA TRP A 29 0.79 -5.64 -14.03
C TRP A 29 0.44 -5.94 -15.50
N ASN A 30 -0.17 -4.99 -16.23
CA ASN A 30 -0.39 -5.18 -17.66
C ASN A 30 0.91 -5.08 -18.46
N ARG A 31 1.88 -4.34 -17.93
CA ARG A 31 3.18 -4.09 -18.58
C ARG A 31 4.32 -4.86 -17.93
N SER A 32 4.20 -5.13 -16.63
CA SER A 32 5.20 -5.85 -15.84
C SER A 32 4.91 -7.35 -15.89
N VAL A 33 5.56 -8.05 -16.83
CA VAL A 33 5.45 -9.51 -16.94
C VAL A 33 6.40 -10.16 -15.93
N LEU A 34 5.89 -10.45 -14.72
CA LEU A 34 6.67 -10.94 -13.57
C LEU A 34 6.34 -12.38 -13.15
N ASP A 35 5.34 -13.03 -13.74
CA ASP A 35 4.90 -14.39 -13.38
C ASP A 35 5.84 -15.52 -13.87
N ASP A 36 6.70 -15.25 -14.87
CA ASP A 36 7.51 -16.23 -15.59
C ASP A 36 9.00 -16.17 -15.24
N ILE A 37 9.34 -15.93 -13.97
CA ILE A 37 10.74 -15.78 -13.55
C ILE A 37 11.29 -17.16 -13.18
N TYR A 38 11.93 -17.81 -14.15
CA TYR A 38 12.44 -19.17 -14.01
C TYR A 38 13.85 -19.26 -13.42
N THR A 39 14.62 -18.18 -13.49
CA THR A 39 16.01 -18.17 -13.01
C THR A 39 16.30 -16.93 -12.17
N PRO A 40 17.09 -17.07 -11.09
CA PRO A 40 17.70 -15.91 -10.46
C PRO A 40 18.57 -15.21 -11.51
N HIS A 41 18.60 -13.89 -11.48
CA HIS A 41 19.30 -13.00 -12.43
C HIS A 41 18.63 -12.77 -13.79
N GLU A 42 17.45 -13.30 -14.06
CA GLU A 42 16.71 -12.88 -15.26
C GLU A 42 16.33 -11.40 -15.15
N GLU A 43 16.77 -10.61 -16.12
CA GLU A 43 16.49 -9.18 -16.15
C GLU A 43 15.11 -8.90 -16.76
N ARG A 44 14.29 -8.13 -16.05
CA ARG A 44 12.98 -7.68 -16.51
C ARG A 44 12.84 -6.18 -16.32
N TYR A 45 11.85 -5.62 -17.00
CA TYR A 45 11.40 -4.27 -16.73
C TYR A 45 10.19 -4.29 -15.80
N VAL A 46 10.31 -3.58 -14.70
CA VAL A 46 9.21 -3.32 -13.76
C VAL A 46 8.65 -1.94 -14.07
N PHE A 47 7.37 -1.88 -14.43
CA PHE A 47 6.66 -0.65 -14.73
C PHE A 47 5.76 -0.27 -13.56
N LEU A 48 5.83 0.99 -13.14
CA LEU A 48 4.94 1.53 -12.13
C LEU A 48 3.77 2.25 -12.77
N ILE A 49 2.63 2.28 -12.07
CA ILE A 49 1.42 3.02 -12.49
C ILE A 49 1.66 4.53 -12.65
N ASN A 50 2.69 5.07 -11.98
CA ASN A 50 3.07 6.48 -12.08
C ASN A 50 3.94 6.79 -13.33
N GLY A 51 4.21 5.78 -14.16
CA GLY A 51 5.02 5.91 -15.38
C GLY A 51 6.52 5.65 -15.20
N ALA A 52 7.00 5.43 -13.97
CA ALA A 52 8.40 5.04 -13.75
C ALA A 52 8.67 3.63 -14.27
N GLN A 53 9.92 3.40 -14.69
CA GLN A 53 10.38 2.12 -15.21
C GLN A 53 11.73 1.78 -14.60
N TYR A 54 11.87 0.54 -14.13
CA TYR A 54 13.11 0.01 -13.58
C TYR A 54 13.55 -1.20 -14.37
N ARG A 55 14.85 -1.27 -14.70
CA ARG A 55 15.49 -2.51 -15.15
C ARG A 55 15.93 -3.25 -13.90
N ALA A 56 15.46 -4.47 -13.74
CA ALA A 56 15.58 -5.19 -12.49
C ALA A 56 15.91 -6.67 -12.71
N CYS A 57 16.55 -7.29 -11.73
CA CYS A 57 16.77 -8.74 -11.67
C CYS A 57 16.48 -9.24 -10.25
N ASN A 58 16.60 -10.57 -10.04
CA ASN A 58 16.35 -11.20 -8.72
C ASN A 58 15.00 -10.82 -8.12
N ILE A 59 13.96 -10.78 -8.95
CA ILE A 59 12.63 -10.31 -8.56
C ILE A 59 11.90 -11.41 -7.77
N ALA A 60 11.28 -11.02 -6.65
CA ALA A 60 10.50 -11.89 -5.79
C ALA A 60 9.20 -11.19 -5.35
N ILE A 61 8.16 -11.97 -5.09
CA ILE A 61 6.89 -11.49 -4.52
C ILE A 61 6.80 -11.95 -3.07
N GLU A 62 6.74 -11.01 -2.14
CA GLU A 62 6.67 -11.26 -0.69
C GLU A 62 5.30 -10.89 -0.13
N GLY A 63 4.72 -11.76 0.70
CA GLY A 63 3.55 -11.45 1.51
C GLY A 63 3.94 -11.04 2.92
N SER A 64 3.34 -9.97 3.46
CA SER A 64 3.43 -9.55 4.85
C SER A 64 2.03 -9.46 5.44
N ILE A 65 1.84 -9.99 6.66
CA ILE A 65 0.59 -9.86 7.41
C ILE A 65 0.78 -8.70 8.36
N GLU A 66 0.05 -7.61 8.12
CA GLU A 66 0.10 -6.44 8.98
C GLU A 66 -1.20 -6.33 9.80
N PRO A 67 -1.12 -5.95 11.09
CA PRO A 67 -2.30 -5.60 11.83
C PRO A 67 -2.99 -4.43 11.12
N ALA A 68 -4.27 -4.59 10.76
CA ALA A 68 -5.01 -3.46 10.20
C ALA A 68 -5.03 -2.34 11.27
N PRO A 69 -4.87 -1.06 10.88
CA PRO A 69 -4.98 0.02 11.83
C PRO A 69 -6.30 -0.14 12.57
N GLU A 70 -6.24 -0.20 13.91
CA GLU A 70 -7.44 -0.21 14.73
C GLU A 70 -8.25 1.01 14.30
N THR A 71 -9.40 0.76 13.68
CA THR A 71 -10.37 1.81 13.44
C THR A 71 -10.74 2.31 14.83
N THR A 72 -10.17 3.45 15.26
CA THR A 72 -10.67 4.16 16.43
C THR A 72 -12.18 4.26 16.21
N PRO A 73 -13.03 3.66 17.06
CA PRO A 73 -14.46 3.85 16.91
C PRO A 73 -14.64 5.36 16.95
N ARG A 74 -15.21 5.94 15.88
CA ARG A 74 -15.77 7.29 15.98
C ARG A 74 -16.65 7.22 17.21
N THR A 75 -16.28 7.95 18.25
CA THR A 75 -17.22 8.31 19.30
C THR A 75 -18.32 9.05 18.57
N GLU A 76 -19.39 8.33 18.20
CA GLU A 76 -20.67 8.95 17.93
C GLU A 76 -20.98 9.75 19.18
N LEU A 77 -20.83 11.07 19.09
CA LEU A 77 -21.29 11.97 20.12
C LEU A 77 -22.74 11.61 20.39
N SER A 78 -23.04 11.29 21.65
CA SER A 78 -24.38 10.92 22.05
C SER A 78 -25.33 12.08 21.71
N PRO A 79 -26.53 11.85 21.14
CA PRO A 79 -27.45 12.92 20.70
C PRO A 79 -27.80 13.96 21.77
N ARG A 80 -27.49 13.70 23.05
CA ARG A 80 -27.72 14.61 24.17
C ARG A 80 -26.78 15.82 24.20
N GLU A 81 -25.56 15.73 23.68
CA GLU A 81 -24.60 16.85 23.74
C GLU A 81 -24.83 17.90 22.63
N GLU A 82 -25.62 17.58 21.60
CA GLU A 82 -25.94 18.54 20.53
C GLU A 82 -26.96 19.60 20.97
N TYR A 83 -27.87 19.26 21.89
CA TYR A 83 -28.96 20.17 22.31
C TYR A 83 -28.50 21.26 23.29
N GLU A 84 -27.46 21.03 24.10
CA GLU A 84 -26.97 22.04 25.05
C GLU A 84 -26.19 23.17 24.37
N LYS A 85 -25.75 22.98 23.11
CA LYS A 85 -25.01 23.99 22.36
C LYS A 85 -25.91 25.04 21.68
N TYR A 86 -27.20 24.75 21.49
CA TYR A 86 -28.15 25.65 20.83
C TYR A 86 -29.12 26.34 21.80
N GLY A 87 -29.08 26.03 23.10
CA GLY A 87 -30.00 26.58 24.11
C GLY A 87 -29.63 27.93 24.73
N GLN A 88 -28.47 28.53 24.42
CA GLN A 88 -28.02 29.79 25.05
C GLN A 88 -27.84 30.98 24.10
N ARG A 89 -28.77 31.17 23.14
CA ARG A 89 -28.93 32.46 22.46
C ARG A 89 -30.41 32.79 22.28
N GLY A 90 -30.99 33.41 23.30
CA GLY A 90 -32.37 33.90 23.24
C GLY A 90 -32.88 34.41 24.58
N GLY A 91 -32.06 35.20 25.28
CA GLY A 91 -32.47 35.93 26.47
C GLY A 91 -32.22 37.42 26.26
N VAL A 92 -33.29 38.19 26.48
CA VAL A 92 -33.49 39.66 26.47
C VAL A 92 -33.40 40.42 25.15
#